data_AF-A0A2N3FS08-F1
#
_entry.id   AF-A0A2N3FS08-F1
#
_cell.length_a   1.000
_cell.length_b   1.000
_cell.length_c   1.000
_cell.angle_alpha   90.00
_cell.angle_beta   90.00
_cell.angle_gamma   90.00
#
_symmetry.space_group_name_H-M   'P 1'
#
loop_
_entity.id
_entity.type
_entity.pdbx_description
1 polymer ?
#
loop_
_entity_poly.entity_id
_entity_poly.type
_entity_poly.pdbx_seq_one_letter_code
_entity_poly.pdbx_strand_id
1 'polypeptide(L)'
;PLVAPVGFPEPLVRLFVKFPRIVPGIYWWWDPRVKAKITGSPHAYPGFPLRGIMPFLHLSEWLYDGSVAVGHELERTVLVTNPGDFAIRKDVARRFVDRVFAPASIRFGEALVDPDLKWMHDFVDPLSPSTGTTEQVTAVLLAGLGTGEPTATGVLVEPLVGEQPAS
;
A
#
# COMPACT_ATOMS: atom_id res chain seq x y z
N PRO A 1 4.31 -2.16 -2.30
CA PRO A 1 5.08 -0.99 -1.81
C PRO A 1 5.46 -0.05 -2.97
N LEU A 2 4.62 0.95 -3.25
CA LEU A 2 5.08 2.09 -4.05
C LEU A 2 5.91 3.06 -3.18
N VAL A 3 5.70 3.09 -1.86
CA VAL A 3 6.26 4.14 -1.00
C VAL A 3 6.87 3.56 0.28
N ALA A 4 8.07 4.04 0.62
CA ALA A 4 8.81 3.92 1.88
C ALA A 4 8.56 2.69 2.78
N PRO A 5 9.39 1.63 2.70
CA PRO A 5 9.39 0.57 3.71
C PRO A 5 9.89 1.09 5.07
N VAL A 6 9.27 0.64 6.18
CA VAL A 6 9.60 1.08 7.57
C VAL A 6 11.07 0.86 7.94
N GLY A 7 11.71 -0.16 7.38
CA GLY A 7 13.11 -0.51 7.67
C GLY A 7 14.17 0.41 7.06
N PHE A 8 13.80 1.44 6.27
CA PHE A 8 14.76 2.30 5.58
C PHE A 8 14.44 3.79 5.77
N PRO A 9 15.42 4.63 6.17
CA PRO A 9 15.26 6.08 6.17
C PRO A 9 14.90 6.59 4.76
N GLU A 10 13.95 7.53 4.65
CA GLU A 10 13.54 8.12 3.37
C GLU A 10 14.71 8.62 2.49
N PRO A 11 15.72 9.34 3.04
CA PRO A 11 16.87 9.76 2.23
C PRO A 11 17.66 8.59 1.63
N LEU A 12 17.73 7.47 2.33
CA LEU A 12 18.42 6.27 1.85
C LEU A 12 17.60 5.58 0.76
N VAL A 13 16.28 5.54 0.91
CA VAL A 13 15.37 5.07 -0.15
C VAL A 13 15.56 5.91 -1.42
N ARG A 14 15.57 7.23 -1.30
CA ARG A 14 15.81 8.14 -2.44
C ARG A 14 17.18 7.97 -3.07
N LEU A 15 18.22 7.69 -2.28
CA LEU A 15 19.55 7.41 -2.80
C LEU A 15 19.56 6.12 -3.62
N PHE A 16 18.93 5.06 -3.12
CA PHE A 16 18.81 3.78 -3.84
C PHE A 16 17.98 3.89 -5.10
N VAL A 17 16.91 4.68 -5.07
CA VAL A 17 16.14 5.04 -6.26
C VAL A 17 17.02 5.81 -7.23
N LYS A 18 17.75 6.85 -6.81
CA LYS A 18 18.58 7.61 -7.75
C LYS A 18 19.71 6.76 -8.39
N PHE A 19 20.22 5.78 -7.66
CA PHE A 19 21.36 4.96 -8.08
C PHE A 19 21.09 3.46 -7.90
N PRO A 20 20.17 2.84 -8.67
CA PRO A 20 19.75 1.46 -8.45
C PRO A 20 20.91 0.44 -8.57
N ARG A 21 22.00 0.80 -9.26
CA ARG A 21 23.21 -0.02 -9.38
C ARG A 21 23.92 -0.27 -8.05
N ILE A 22 23.78 0.63 -7.06
CA ILE A 22 24.41 0.46 -5.74
C ILE A 22 23.59 -0.46 -4.82
N VAL A 23 22.36 -0.78 -5.21
CA VAL A 23 21.48 -1.65 -4.42
C VAL A 23 22.04 -3.07 -4.45
N PRO A 24 22.31 -3.68 -3.27
CA PRO A 24 22.86 -5.01 -3.21
C PRO A 24 21.82 -6.06 -3.66
N GLY A 25 22.30 -7.19 -4.19
CA GLY A 25 21.46 -8.32 -4.59
C GLY A 25 20.96 -9.15 -3.42
N ILE A 26 20.32 -8.52 -2.43
CA ILE A 26 19.82 -9.16 -1.21
C ILE A 26 18.37 -9.59 -1.39
N TYR A 27 18.02 -10.76 -0.88
CA TYR A 27 16.64 -11.21 -0.74
C TYR A 27 16.16 -10.96 0.69
N TRP A 28 15.14 -10.13 0.85
CA TRP A 28 14.60 -9.70 2.14
C TRP A 28 13.33 -10.46 2.49
N TRP A 29 13.28 -11.06 3.68
CA TRP A 29 12.10 -11.79 4.15
C TRP A 29 11.11 -10.83 4.79
N TRP A 30 9.83 -10.99 4.47
CA TRP A 30 8.76 -10.18 5.04
C TRP A 30 8.62 -10.39 6.56
N ASP A 31 8.57 -11.65 6.99
CA ASP A 31 8.69 -12.05 8.39
C ASP A 31 9.76 -13.15 8.54
N PRO A 32 10.98 -12.81 9.00
CA PRO A 32 12.05 -13.80 9.14
C PRO A 32 11.76 -14.86 10.20
N ARG A 33 10.80 -14.63 11.12
CA ARG A 33 10.47 -15.54 12.23
C ARG A 33 9.72 -16.79 11.74
N VAL A 34 8.97 -16.66 10.64
CA VAL A 34 8.16 -17.76 10.10
C VAL A 34 8.81 -18.46 8.92
N LYS A 35 10.01 -18.02 8.47
CA LYS A 35 10.73 -18.56 7.30
C LYS A 35 10.77 -20.10 7.22
N ALA A 36 10.97 -20.79 8.35
CA ALA A 36 11.05 -22.26 8.41
C ALA A 36 9.67 -22.95 8.59
N LYS A 37 8.59 -22.19 8.71
CA LYS A 37 7.24 -22.63 9.07
C LYS A 37 6.16 -22.08 8.12
N ILE A 38 6.54 -21.47 6.99
CA ILE A 38 5.56 -20.95 6.03
C ILE A 38 4.75 -22.13 5.49
N THR A 39 3.45 -22.11 5.76
CA THR A 39 2.44 -23.01 5.20
C THR A 39 1.46 -22.17 4.41
N GLY A 40 1.02 -22.62 3.23
CA GLY A 40 -0.01 -21.94 2.43
C GLY A 40 0.54 -21.18 1.24
N SER A 41 1.23 -20.06 1.45
CA SER A 41 1.72 -19.18 0.38
C SER A 41 3.23 -19.29 0.10
N PRO A 42 3.67 -20.28 -0.70
CA PRO A 42 5.08 -20.42 -1.06
C PRO A 42 5.57 -19.36 -2.05
N HIS A 43 4.67 -18.63 -2.71
CA HIS A 43 5.00 -17.73 -3.81
C HIS A 43 4.86 -16.24 -3.47
N ALA A 44 3.91 -15.84 -2.63
CA ALA A 44 3.73 -14.44 -2.25
C ALA A 44 4.50 -14.08 -0.97
N TYR A 45 4.59 -15.01 -0.02
CA TYR A 45 5.08 -14.72 1.33
C TYR A 45 6.58 -14.89 1.65
N PRO A 46 7.48 -15.46 0.80
CA PRO A 46 8.87 -15.63 1.24
C PRO A 46 9.61 -14.27 1.37
N GLY A 47 9.13 -13.21 0.74
CA GLY A 47 9.80 -11.92 0.73
C GLY A 47 10.05 -11.41 -0.68
N PHE A 48 11.02 -10.51 -0.82
CA PHE A 48 11.30 -9.84 -2.08
C PHE A 48 12.80 -9.66 -2.33
N PRO A 49 13.26 -9.75 -3.58
CA PRO A 49 14.59 -9.26 -3.94
C PRO A 49 14.61 -7.74 -3.83
N LEU A 50 15.58 -7.17 -3.10
CA LEU A 50 15.68 -5.72 -2.87
C LEU A 50 15.79 -4.93 -4.19
N ARG A 51 16.45 -5.49 -5.20
CA ARG A 51 16.51 -4.89 -6.54
C ARG A 51 15.15 -4.92 -7.27
N GLY A 52 14.32 -5.93 -7.00
CA GLY A 52 13.01 -6.08 -7.63
C GLY A 52 12.00 -5.01 -7.21
N ILE A 53 12.17 -4.39 -6.04
CA ILE A 53 11.29 -3.29 -5.60
C ILE A 53 11.70 -1.93 -6.18
N MET A 54 12.93 -1.79 -6.69
CA MET A 54 13.45 -0.49 -7.14
C MET A 54 12.62 0.15 -8.25
N PRO A 55 12.15 -0.56 -9.29
CA PRO A 55 11.30 0.06 -10.31
C PRO A 55 10.02 0.70 -9.76
N PHE A 56 9.42 0.11 -8.73
CA PHE A 56 8.23 0.66 -8.08
C PHE A 56 8.55 1.93 -7.28
N LEU A 57 9.70 1.93 -6.58
CA LEU A 57 10.19 3.11 -5.86
C LEU A 57 10.65 4.24 -6.80
N HIS A 58 11.14 3.90 -7.99
CA HIS A 58 11.43 4.88 -9.04
C HIS A 58 10.16 5.56 -9.53
N LEU A 59 9.13 4.78 -9.85
CA LEU A 59 7.86 5.31 -10.32
C LEU A 59 7.22 6.23 -9.28
N SER A 60 7.26 5.85 -7.99
CA SER A 60 6.71 6.70 -6.94
C SER A 60 7.49 8.00 -6.75
N GLU A 61 8.82 8.01 -6.81
CA GLU A 61 9.57 9.27 -6.75
C GLU A 61 9.26 10.16 -7.95
N TRP A 62 9.15 9.60 -9.17
CA TRP A 62 8.74 10.37 -10.36
C TRP A 62 7.32 10.93 -10.28
N LEU A 63 6.39 10.19 -9.69
CA LEU A 63 5.05 10.70 -9.43
C LEU A 63 5.08 11.81 -8.37
N TYR A 64 5.88 11.62 -7.32
CA TYR A 64 5.94 12.55 -6.19
C TYR A 64 6.62 13.88 -6.54
N ASP A 65 7.69 13.84 -7.33
CA ASP A 65 8.41 15.04 -7.80
C ASP A 65 7.78 15.70 -9.03
N GLY A 66 6.77 15.06 -9.64
CA GLY A 66 6.03 15.56 -10.79
C GLY A 66 6.70 15.32 -12.15
N SER A 67 7.80 14.56 -12.21
CA SER A 67 8.40 14.10 -13.47
C SER A 67 7.43 13.26 -14.29
N VAL A 68 6.53 12.54 -13.63
CA VAL A 68 5.37 11.86 -14.22
C VAL A 68 4.12 12.40 -13.54
N ALA A 69 3.17 12.93 -14.32
CA ALA A 69 1.91 13.44 -13.81
C ALA A 69 0.78 12.41 -13.95
N VAL A 70 -0.21 12.48 -13.06
CA VAL A 70 -1.52 11.85 -13.28
C VAL A 70 -2.22 12.65 -14.38
N GLY A 71 -2.14 12.16 -15.62
CA GLY A 71 -2.52 12.90 -16.82
C GLY A 71 -4.02 13.01 -17.11
N HIS A 72 -4.88 12.59 -16.18
CA HIS A 72 -6.33 12.66 -16.31
C HIS A 72 -6.98 12.88 -14.94
N GLU A 73 -8.21 13.39 -14.95
CA GLU A 73 -9.05 13.47 -13.76
C GLU A 73 -9.50 12.07 -13.33
N LEU A 74 -9.34 11.78 -12.04
CA LEU A 74 -9.78 10.56 -11.39
C LEU A 74 -11.16 10.80 -10.80
N GLU A 75 -12.12 9.93 -11.12
CA GLU A 75 -13.44 10.03 -10.49
C GLU A 75 -13.37 9.91 -8.96
N ARG A 76 -12.46 9.06 -8.47
CA ARG A 76 -12.33 8.73 -7.06
C ARG A 76 -10.93 8.19 -6.75
N THR A 77 -10.40 8.62 -5.61
CA THR A 77 -9.22 8.00 -4.97
C THR A 77 -9.56 7.70 -3.51
N VAL A 78 -9.26 6.49 -3.04
CA VAL A 78 -9.38 6.12 -1.62
C VAL A 78 -8.07 5.52 -1.12
N LEU A 79 -7.50 6.10 -0.06
CA LEU A 79 -6.36 5.54 0.66
C LEU A 79 -6.85 4.59 1.77
N VAL A 80 -6.74 3.29 1.53
CA VAL A 80 -7.00 2.26 2.55
C VAL A 80 -5.72 1.99 3.35
N THR A 81 -5.73 2.29 4.63
CA THR A 81 -4.62 2.05 5.55
C THR A 81 -4.89 0.78 6.36
N ASN A 82 -3.94 -0.15 6.36
CA ASN A 82 -3.97 -1.33 7.23
C ASN A 82 -3.09 -1.10 8.48
N PRO A 83 -3.67 -0.98 9.70
CA PRO A 83 -2.91 -0.86 10.95
C PRO A 83 -1.95 -2.02 11.20
N GLY A 84 -2.35 -3.25 10.87
CA GLY A 84 -1.58 -4.48 11.09
C GLY A 84 -0.37 -4.63 10.17
N ASP A 85 -0.29 -3.83 9.10
CA ASP A 85 0.89 -3.78 8.23
C ASP A 85 2.02 -2.95 8.87
N PHE A 86 3.09 -3.63 9.28
CA PHE A 86 4.32 -3.01 9.81
C PHE A 86 5.39 -2.73 8.74
N ALA A 87 5.19 -3.19 7.50
CA ALA A 87 6.18 -3.09 6.44
C ALA A 87 6.19 -1.68 5.81
N ILE A 88 5.07 -0.97 5.82
CA ILE A 88 4.89 0.32 5.12
C ILE A 88 4.77 1.50 6.09
N ARG A 89 5.48 2.59 5.76
CA ARG A 89 5.32 3.87 6.47
C ARG A 89 4.04 4.58 6.06
N LYS A 90 3.05 4.52 6.93
CA LYS A 90 1.71 5.11 6.73
C LYS A 90 1.74 6.62 6.53
N ASP A 91 2.63 7.32 7.24
CA ASP A 91 2.79 8.77 7.11
C ASP A 91 3.31 9.17 5.71
N VAL A 92 4.24 8.41 5.15
CA VAL A 92 4.77 8.67 3.80
C VAL A 92 3.74 8.29 2.75
N ALA A 93 3.03 7.17 2.92
CA ALA A 93 1.94 6.77 2.03
C ALA A 93 0.84 7.83 1.95
N ARG A 94 0.44 8.40 3.11
CA ARG A 94 -0.49 9.52 3.17
C ARG A 94 0.03 10.74 2.40
N ARG A 95 1.25 11.21 2.71
CA ARG A 95 1.86 12.35 1.99
C ARG A 95 1.94 12.13 0.48
N PHE A 96 2.22 10.91 0.06
CA PHE A 96 2.28 10.56 -1.36
C PHE A 96 0.91 10.69 -2.03
N VAL A 97 -0.12 10.09 -1.44
CA VAL A 97 -1.48 10.15 -1.99
C VAL A 97 -2.03 11.57 -2.00
N ASP A 98 -1.83 12.31 -0.91
CA ASP A 98 -2.23 13.72 -0.79
C ASP A 98 -1.58 14.61 -1.86
N ARG A 99 -0.31 14.31 -2.21
CA ARG A 99 0.44 15.09 -3.20
C ARG A 99 0.10 14.71 -4.64
N VAL A 100 -0.06 13.41 -4.91
CA VAL A 100 -0.09 12.86 -6.28
C VAL A 100 -1.52 12.66 -6.77
N PHE A 101 -2.39 12.07 -5.96
CA PHE A 101 -3.70 11.63 -6.42
C PHE A 101 -4.83 12.54 -5.94
N ALA A 102 -4.74 13.07 -4.72
CA ALA A 102 -5.79 13.94 -4.19
C ALA A 102 -6.09 15.16 -5.09
N PRO A 103 -5.10 15.86 -5.69
CA PRO A 103 -5.38 17.01 -6.56
C PRO A 103 -5.99 16.62 -7.92
N ALA A 104 -5.85 15.36 -8.31
CA ALA A 104 -6.40 14.84 -9.57
C ALA A 104 -7.77 14.17 -9.37
N SER A 105 -8.33 14.15 -8.16
CA SER A 105 -9.51 13.35 -7.83
C SER A 105 -10.76 14.21 -7.63
N ILE A 106 -11.89 13.84 -8.24
CA ILE A 106 -13.20 14.45 -7.93
C ILE A 106 -13.63 14.09 -6.50
N ARG A 107 -13.38 12.84 -6.09
CA ARG A 107 -13.69 12.35 -4.74
C ARG A 107 -12.45 11.79 -4.09
N PHE A 108 -12.18 12.20 -2.86
CA PHE A 108 -11.05 11.70 -2.09
C PHE A 108 -11.51 11.13 -0.76
N GLY A 109 -11.05 9.92 -0.45
CA GLY A 109 -11.38 9.26 0.80
C GLY A 109 -10.19 8.61 1.45
N GLU A 110 -10.35 8.35 2.75
CA GLU A 110 -9.46 7.48 3.50
C GLU A 110 -10.29 6.31 4.02
N ALA A 111 -9.63 5.23 4.42
CA ALA A 111 -10.29 4.12 5.06
C ALA A 111 -9.27 3.44 5.95
N LEU A 112 -9.73 2.85 7.05
CA LEU A 112 -8.89 2.07 7.93
C LEU A 112 -9.43 0.64 7.96
N VAL A 113 -8.56 -0.35 7.71
CA VAL A 113 -8.90 -1.74 8.04
C VAL A 113 -9.03 -1.86 9.55
N ASP A 114 -10.08 -2.53 10.03
CA ASP A 114 -10.29 -2.76 11.45
C ASP A 114 -9.02 -3.34 12.10
N PRO A 115 -8.39 -2.61 13.06
CA PRO A 115 -7.19 -3.07 13.76
C PRO A 115 -7.34 -4.45 14.41
N ASP A 116 -8.54 -4.84 14.83
CA ASP A 116 -8.79 -6.11 15.52
C ASP A 116 -8.62 -7.32 14.60
N LEU A 117 -8.70 -7.12 13.27
CA LEU A 117 -8.44 -8.16 12.28
C LEU A 117 -6.97 -8.58 12.24
N LYS A 118 -6.04 -7.71 12.67
CA LYS A 118 -4.58 -7.98 12.73
C LYS A 118 -4.00 -8.51 11.41
N TRP A 119 -4.57 -8.08 10.29
CA TRP A 119 -4.15 -8.46 8.96
C TRP A 119 -2.75 -7.95 8.63
N MET A 120 -1.92 -8.79 8.02
CA MET A 120 -0.55 -8.43 7.63
C MET A 120 -0.48 -7.79 6.23
N HIS A 121 0.71 -7.40 5.77
CA HIS A 121 0.91 -6.69 4.49
C HIS A 121 0.40 -7.48 3.27
N ASP A 122 0.41 -8.81 3.32
CA ASP A 122 -0.09 -9.70 2.26
C ASP A 122 -1.52 -10.21 2.52
N PHE A 123 -2.37 -9.43 3.22
CA PHE A 123 -3.74 -9.82 3.58
C PHE A 123 -4.69 -10.10 2.40
N VAL A 124 -4.24 -9.81 1.17
CA VAL A 124 -4.98 -10.10 -0.06
C VAL A 124 -4.80 -11.53 -0.54
N ASP A 125 -3.75 -12.20 -0.07
CA ASP A 125 -3.47 -13.59 -0.42
C ASP A 125 -4.20 -14.52 0.58
N PRO A 126 -5.21 -15.29 0.16
CA PRO A 126 -6.00 -16.13 1.06
C PRO A 126 -5.19 -17.27 1.67
N LEU A 127 -3.99 -17.55 1.15
CA LEU A 127 -3.10 -18.59 1.66
C LEU A 127 -2.03 -18.05 2.62
N SER A 128 -1.97 -16.72 2.81
CA SER A 128 -1.03 -16.09 3.73
C SER A 128 -1.52 -16.16 5.19
N PRO A 129 -0.60 -16.22 6.17
CA PRO A 129 -0.98 -16.12 7.58
C PRO A 129 -1.57 -14.73 7.87
N SER A 130 -2.56 -14.66 8.77
CA SER A 130 -3.19 -13.40 9.18
C SER A 130 -3.71 -12.58 7.98
N THR A 131 -4.58 -13.22 7.20
CA THR A 131 -5.13 -12.70 5.94
C THR A 131 -6.65 -12.52 6.02
N GLY A 132 -7.22 -11.78 5.07
CA GLY A 132 -8.68 -11.70 4.89
C GLY A 132 -9.20 -12.83 4.01
N THR A 133 -10.49 -13.15 4.12
CA THR A 133 -11.11 -14.01 3.09
C THR A 133 -11.22 -13.25 1.77
N THR A 134 -11.33 -13.97 0.66
CA THR A 134 -11.54 -13.37 -0.67
C THR A 134 -12.74 -12.43 -0.67
N GLU A 135 -13.82 -12.79 0.01
CA GLU A 135 -15.03 -11.97 0.12
C GLU A 135 -14.76 -10.67 0.87
N GLN A 136 -14.04 -10.73 1.99
CA GLN A 136 -13.71 -9.54 2.77
C GLN A 136 -12.78 -8.60 2.01
N VAL A 137 -11.74 -9.14 1.35
CA VAL A 137 -10.82 -8.34 0.52
C VAL A 137 -11.55 -7.72 -0.67
N THR A 138 -12.44 -8.47 -1.31
CA THR A 138 -13.27 -7.96 -2.41
C THR A 138 -14.18 -6.84 -1.92
N ALA A 139 -14.80 -6.97 -0.74
CA ALA A 139 -15.63 -5.93 -0.15
C ALA A 139 -14.85 -4.63 0.09
N VAL A 140 -13.60 -4.71 0.58
CA VAL A 140 -12.70 -3.55 0.73
C VAL A 140 -12.43 -2.86 -0.61
N LEU A 141 -12.15 -3.62 -1.67
CA LEU A 141 -11.90 -3.07 -3.01
C LEU A 141 -13.15 -2.40 -3.57
N LEU A 142 -14.31 -3.05 -3.47
CA LEU A 142 -15.58 -2.50 -3.95
C LEU A 142 -15.98 -1.23 -3.18
N ALA A 143 -15.76 -1.20 -1.86
CA ALA A 143 -15.97 -0.01 -1.05
C ALA A 143 -15.06 1.15 -1.50
N GLY A 144 -13.76 0.88 -1.71
CA GLY A 144 -12.80 1.87 -2.20
C GLY A 144 -13.13 2.41 -3.59
N LEU A 145 -13.67 1.57 -4.48
CA LEU A 145 -14.14 1.95 -5.81
C LEU A 145 -15.51 2.67 -5.78
N GLY A 146 -16.21 2.65 -4.65
CA GLY A 146 -17.54 3.26 -4.51
C GLY A 146 -18.68 2.45 -5.13
N THR A 147 -18.46 1.17 -5.43
CA THR A 147 -19.48 0.26 -5.99
C THR A 147 -20.02 -0.73 -4.95
N GLY A 148 -19.38 -0.81 -3.79
CA GLY A 148 -19.76 -1.66 -2.66
C GLY A 148 -20.28 -0.88 -1.46
N GLU A 149 -20.62 -1.60 -0.39
CA GLU A 149 -21.01 -1.01 0.89
C GLU A 149 -19.78 -0.32 1.54
N PRO A 150 -19.89 0.94 1.99
CA PRO A 150 -18.73 1.71 2.46
C PRO A 150 -17.93 1.04 3.58
N THR A 151 -18.58 0.41 4.56
CA THR A 151 -17.87 -0.26 5.66
C THR A 151 -17.28 -1.61 5.28
N ALA A 152 -17.44 -2.06 4.02
CA ALA A 152 -17.04 -3.37 3.55
C ALA A 152 -17.56 -4.50 4.47
N THR A 153 -18.82 -4.40 4.90
CA THR A 153 -19.43 -5.34 5.87
C THR A 153 -18.69 -5.35 7.22
N GLY A 154 -18.31 -4.16 7.71
CA GLY A 154 -17.62 -3.98 8.99
C GLY A 154 -16.11 -4.24 8.96
N VAL A 155 -15.50 -4.49 7.80
CA VAL A 155 -14.04 -4.65 7.66
C VAL A 155 -13.33 -3.30 7.70
N LEU A 156 -13.98 -2.24 7.20
CA LEU A 156 -13.46 -0.89 7.21
C LEU A 156 -14.12 -0.05 8.30
N VAL A 157 -13.31 0.69 9.04
CA VAL A 157 -13.75 1.70 10.00
C VAL A 157 -13.46 3.11 9.44
N GLU A 158 -14.17 4.12 9.93
CA GLU A 158 -14.16 5.50 9.42
C GLU A 158 -12.74 6.11 9.22
N PRO A 159 -12.54 7.02 8.22
CA PRO A 159 -13.57 7.83 7.54
C PRO A 159 -13.68 7.59 6.02
N LEU A 160 -14.74 6.89 5.62
CA LEU A 160 -14.98 6.28 4.31
C LEU A 160 -15.50 7.23 3.20
N VAL A 161 -14.76 8.30 2.93
CA VAL A 161 -14.92 9.31 1.83
C VAL A 161 -15.58 10.61 2.25
N GLY A 162 -14.88 11.72 2.00
CA GLY A 162 -15.44 13.08 2.04
C GLY A 162 -15.52 13.67 0.63
N GLU A 163 -16.44 14.61 0.40
CA GLU A 163 -16.38 15.45 -0.80
C GLU A 163 -15.17 16.38 -0.69
N GLN A 164 -14.35 16.48 -1.75
CA GLN A 164 -13.32 17.52 -1.79
C GLN A 164 -13.99 18.88 -1.98
N PRO A 165 -13.56 19.93 -1.25
CA PRO A 165 -14.00 21.27 -1.55
C PRO A 165 -13.56 21.63 -2.97
N ALA A 166 -14.45 22.29 -3.73
CA ALA A 166 -14.12 22.77 -5.06
C ALA A 166 -12.90 23.70 -4.98
N SER A 167 -11.88 23.40 -5.81
CA SER A 167 -10.67 24.19 -5.99
C SER A 167 -10.94 25.55 -6.63
#